data_AF-A0A1U9XDQ1-F1
#
_entry.id   AF-A0A1U9XDQ1-F1
#
_cell.length_a   1.000
_cell.length_b   1.000
_cell.length_c   1.000
_cell.angle_alpha   90.00
_cell.angle_beta   90.00
_cell.angle_gamma   90.00
#
_symmetry.space_group_name_H-M   'P 1'
#
loop_
_entity.id
_entity.type
_entity.pdbx_description
1 polymer ?
#
loop_
_entity_poly.entity_id
_entity_poly.type
_entity_poly.pdbx_seq_one_letter_code
_entity_poly.pdbx_strand_id
1 'polypeptide(L)'
;MLKPTVNDQHAAPELVDLEGISVMSNALLRKAKQEGVPVELLSFPAEQDMLVKVAAGRTPEAEIVRLRNNLCHGNILEFIMSVDIGTSGPIRIFTPECCRELAHELSSISRNWVVGLHKYWVDNNLISP
;
A
#
# COMPACT_ATOMS: atom_id res chain seq x y z
N MET A 1 -11.67 16.34 49.68
CA MET A 1 -10.72 16.95 48.74
C MET A 1 -10.32 15.90 47.72
N LEU A 2 -10.75 16.05 46.47
CA LEU A 2 -10.37 15.19 45.33
C LEU A 2 -9.56 16.06 44.38
N LYS A 3 -8.30 15.68 44.10
CA LYS A 3 -7.46 16.35 43.10
C LYS A 3 -7.97 15.94 41.71
N PRO A 4 -8.17 16.87 40.76
CA PRO A 4 -8.54 16.51 39.41
C PRO A 4 -7.31 15.93 38.69
N THR A 5 -7.54 14.79 38.06
CA THR A 5 -6.60 14.04 37.24
C THR A 5 -6.21 14.85 35.99
N VAL A 6 -4.93 14.83 35.66
CA VAL A 6 -4.36 15.48 34.47
C VAL A 6 -5.04 14.94 33.21
N ASN A 7 -5.54 15.85 32.39
CA ASN A 7 -6.08 15.56 31.07
C ASN A 7 -4.89 15.42 30.12
N ASP A 8 -4.49 14.19 29.78
CA ASP A 8 -3.49 13.93 28.74
C ASP A 8 -4.10 14.31 27.38
N GLN A 9 -3.96 15.59 27.03
CA GLN A 9 -4.20 16.09 25.68
C GLN A 9 -3.08 15.56 24.78
N HIS A 10 -3.23 14.35 24.24
CA HIS A 10 -2.50 14.01 23.02
C HIS A 10 -2.86 15.05 21.97
N ALA A 11 -1.88 15.87 21.58
CA ALA A 11 -2.02 16.83 20.49
C ALA A 11 -2.58 16.07 19.27
N ALA A 12 -3.64 16.61 18.67
CA ALA A 12 -4.14 16.08 17.42
C ALA A 12 -2.97 16.05 16.42
N PRO A 13 -2.77 14.95 15.66
CA PRO A 13 -1.69 14.88 14.69
C PRO A 13 -1.81 16.07 13.74
N GLU A 14 -0.69 16.75 13.54
CA GLU A 14 -0.59 17.86 12.60
C GLU A 14 -1.07 17.40 11.22
N LEU A 15 -2.01 18.12 10.63
CA LEU A 15 -2.45 17.85 9.27
C LEU A 15 -1.32 18.28 8.33
N VAL A 16 -0.57 17.29 7.83
CA VAL A 16 0.50 17.52 6.86
C VAL A 16 -0.15 17.85 5.52
N ASP A 17 0.21 18.99 4.95
CA ASP A 17 -0.13 19.33 3.56
C ASP A 17 0.57 18.35 2.61
N LEU A 18 -0.22 17.57 1.86
CA LEU A 18 0.28 16.59 0.91
C LEU A 18 0.36 17.16 -0.52
N GLU A 19 0.08 18.46 -0.72
CA GLU A 19 0.23 19.10 -2.02
C GLU A 19 1.67 18.93 -2.56
N GLY A 20 1.77 18.41 -3.80
CA GLY A 20 3.05 18.17 -4.46
C GLY A 20 3.73 16.84 -4.12
N ILE A 21 3.18 16.01 -3.21
CA ILE A 21 3.70 14.67 -2.97
C ILE A 21 3.32 13.75 -4.13
N SER A 22 4.35 13.20 -4.78
CA SER A 22 4.16 12.22 -5.86
C SER A 22 3.47 10.96 -5.32
N VAL A 23 2.35 10.61 -5.93
CA VAL A 23 1.63 9.36 -5.65
C VAL A 23 2.45 8.18 -6.16
N MET A 24 2.34 7.03 -5.48
CA MET A 24 2.95 5.79 -5.92
C MET A 24 2.60 5.48 -7.38
N SER A 25 3.63 5.40 -8.22
CA SER A 25 3.55 5.14 -9.65
C SER A 25 4.78 4.38 -10.10
N ASN A 26 4.73 3.67 -11.23
CA ASN A 26 5.91 3.02 -11.78
C ASN A 26 7.07 4.00 -12.01
N ALA A 27 6.79 5.25 -12.39
CA ALA A 27 7.83 6.27 -12.55
C ALA A 27 8.53 6.59 -11.22
N LEU A 28 7.77 6.69 -10.13
CA LEU A 28 8.32 6.89 -8.78
C LEU A 28 9.13 5.66 -8.33
N LEU A 29 8.59 4.45 -8.53
CA LEU A 29 9.29 3.20 -8.18
C LEU A 29 10.58 3.02 -8.97
N ARG A 30 10.58 3.37 -10.26
CA ARG A 30 11.77 3.33 -11.12
C ARG A 30 12.83 4.30 -10.63
N LYS A 31 12.45 5.53 -10.27
CA LYS A 31 13.38 6.51 -9.67
C LYS A 31 13.93 5.99 -8.35
N ALA A 32 13.07 5.50 -7.45
CA ALA A 32 13.50 4.93 -6.18
C ALA A 32 14.47 3.75 -6.37
N LYS A 33 14.23 2.87 -7.35
CA LYS A 33 15.16 1.78 -7.68
C LYS A 33 16.52 2.30 -8.16
N GLN A 34 16.54 3.36 -8.96
CA GLN A 34 17.78 4.00 -9.43
C GLN A 34 18.60 4.57 -8.26
N GLU A 35 17.93 5.03 -7.21
CA GLU A 35 18.55 5.48 -5.95
C GLU A 35 18.91 4.33 -4.98
N GLY A 36 18.77 3.07 -5.42
CA GLY A 36 19.10 1.88 -4.64
C GLY A 36 18.04 1.45 -3.62
N VAL A 37 16.90 2.12 -3.56
CA VAL A 37 15.79 1.72 -2.67
C VAL A 37 15.25 0.34 -3.12
N PRO A 38 15.02 -0.62 -2.21
CA PRO A 38 14.80 -2.03 -2.57
C PRO A 38 13.39 -2.37 -3.10
N VAL A 39 12.86 -1.59 -4.05
CA VAL A 39 11.44 -1.60 -4.46
C VAL A 39 10.90 -2.97 -4.87
N GLU A 40 11.77 -3.92 -5.24
CA GLU A 40 11.42 -5.34 -5.45
C GLU A 40 10.69 -5.98 -4.27
N LEU A 41 10.92 -5.49 -3.04
CA LEU A 41 10.24 -5.99 -1.84
C LEU A 41 8.77 -5.59 -1.76
N LEU A 42 8.32 -4.67 -2.62
CA LEU A 42 6.91 -4.30 -2.78
C LEU A 42 6.15 -5.24 -3.71
N SER A 43 6.83 -6.22 -4.32
CA SER A 43 6.22 -7.18 -5.24
C SER A 43 5.24 -8.11 -4.53
N PHE A 44 4.13 -8.41 -5.19
CA PHE A 44 3.23 -9.47 -4.74
C PHE A 44 3.88 -10.85 -4.93
N PRO A 45 3.60 -11.85 -4.07
CA PRO A 45 4.19 -13.18 -4.19
C PRO A 45 3.95 -13.86 -5.55
N ALA A 46 2.80 -13.58 -6.17
CA ALA A 46 2.44 -14.09 -7.50
C ALA A 46 2.96 -13.22 -8.66
N GLU A 47 3.49 -12.03 -8.38
CA GLU A 47 4.00 -11.09 -9.38
C GLU A 47 5.49 -11.32 -9.61
N GLN A 48 5.85 -11.97 -10.73
CA GLN A 48 7.24 -12.27 -11.06
C GLN A 48 7.91 -11.21 -11.94
N ASP A 49 7.12 -10.37 -12.59
CA ASP A 49 7.55 -9.40 -13.59
C ASP A 49 7.50 -7.94 -13.10
N MET A 50 7.38 -7.72 -11.78
CA MET A 50 7.26 -6.40 -11.15
C MET A 50 8.33 -5.41 -11.64
N LEU A 51 9.61 -5.80 -11.59
CA LEU A 51 10.71 -4.93 -12.03
C LEU A 51 10.67 -4.65 -13.53
N VAL A 52 10.18 -5.59 -14.34
CA VAL A 52 10.01 -5.41 -15.79
C VAL A 52 8.91 -4.37 -16.05
N LYS A 53 7.78 -4.46 -15.35
CA LYS A 53 6.68 -3.49 -15.40
C LYS A 53 7.12 -2.09 -14.96
N VAL A 54 7.86 -2.00 -13.85
CA VAL A 54 8.44 -0.74 -13.36
C VAL A 54 9.38 -0.11 -14.40
N ALA A 55 10.23 -0.93 -15.05
CA ALA A 55 11.15 -0.46 -16.08
C ALA A 55 10.42 0.03 -17.35
N ALA A 56 9.32 -0.63 -17.73
CA ALA A 56 8.49 -0.28 -18.89
C ALA A 56 7.82 1.10 -18.76
N GLY A 57 7.77 1.68 -17.57
CA GLY A 57 7.21 3.01 -17.36
C GLY A 57 5.71 2.93 -17.05
N ARG A 58 4.84 3.52 -17.88
CA ARG A 58 3.43 3.74 -17.48
C ARG A 58 2.59 2.47 -17.46
N THR A 59 2.78 1.56 -18.41
CA THR A 59 1.96 0.35 -18.57
C THR A 59 2.82 -0.80 -19.13
N PRO A 60 2.59 -2.05 -18.70
CA PRO A 60 1.72 -2.47 -17.58
C PRO A 60 2.17 -1.90 -16.22
N GLU A 61 1.21 -1.61 -15.34
CA GLU A 61 1.49 -1.16 -13.97
C GLU A 61 2.01 -2.33 -13.12
N ALA A 62 2.95 -2.07 -12.21
CA ALA A 62 3.26 -3.00 -11.13
C ALA A 62 2.01 -3.22 -10.26
N GLU A 63 1.84 -4.41 -9.70
CA GLU A 63 0.58 -4.80 -9.05
C GLU A 63 0.24 -3.90 -7.86
N ILE A 64 1.23 -3.50 -7.07
CA ILE A 64 1.06 -2.55 -5.96
C ILE A 64 0.56 -1.18 -6.44
N VAL A 65 1.00 -0.72 -7.61
CA VAL A 65 0.58 0.55 -8.22
C VAL A 65 -0.86 0.43 -8.72
N ARG A 66 -1.16 -0.64 -9.45
CA ARG A 66 -2.50 -0.95 -9.98
C ARG A 66 -3.53 -1.02 -8.85
N LEU A 67 -3.23 -1.79 -7.80
CA LEU A 67 -4.09 -1.96 -6.63
C LEU A 67 -4.34 -0.65 -5.89
N ARG A 68 -3.27 0.12 -5.61
CA ARG A 68 -3.41 1.45 -4.99
C ARG A 68 -4.31 2.35 -5.82
N ASN A 69 -4.11 2.39 -7.14
CA ASN A 69 -4.90 3.24 -8.03
C ASN A 69 -6.36 2.80 -8.06
N ASN A 70 -6.63 1.50 -8.15
CA ASN A 70 -7.99 0.97 -8.13
C ASN A 70 -8.71 1.29 -6.81
N LEU A 71 -8.09 0.97 -5.67
CA LEU A 71 -8.69 1.20 -4.36
C LEU A 71 -8.94 2.69 -4.08
N CYS A 72 -7.96 3.57 -4.36
CA CYS A 72 -8.12 5.01 -4.16
C CYS A 72 -9.18 5.65 -5.07
N HIS A 73 -9.44 5.07 -6.25
CA HIS A 73 -10.52 5.51 -7.13
C HIS A 73 -11.85 4.79 -6.86
N GLY A 74 -11.94 3.93 -5.83
CA GLY A 74 -13.16 3.17 -5.51
C GLY A 74 -13.45 2.02 -6.48
N ASN A 75 -12.50 1.63 -7.34
CA ASN A 75 -12.62 0.45 -8.18
C ASN A 75 -12.34 -0.81 -7.35
N ILE A 76 -13.39 -1.37 -6.77
CA ILE A 76 -13.37 -2.57 -5.93
C ILE A 76 -13.89 -3.82 -6.65
N LEU A 77 -14.13 -3.75 -7.96
CA LEU A 77 -14.88 -4.77 -8.69
C LEU A 77 -14.27 -6.18 -8.58
N GLU A 78 -12.94 -6.27 -8.46
CA GLU A 78 -12.21 -7.53 -8.28
C GLU A 78 -12.40 -8.18 -6.91
N PHE A 79 -12.90 -7.43 -5.91
CA PHE A 79 -13.20 -7.92 -4.57
C PHE A 79 -14.68 -8.19 -4.35
N ILE A 80 -15.54 -7.95 -5.35
CA ILE A 80 -16.98 -8.17 -5.20
C ILE A 80 -17.27 -9.67 -5.31
N MET A 81 -17.95 -10.21 -4.29
CA MET A 81 -18.44 -11.58 -4.31
C MET A 81 -19.80 -11.66 -5.03
N SER A 82 -20.04 -12.78 -5.71
CA SER A 82 -21.34 -13.12 -6.30
C SER A 82 -22.00 -14.21 -5.47
N VAL A 83 -23.18 -13.93 -4.93
CA VAL A 83 -23.95 -14.85 -4.08
C VAL A 83 -25.24 -15.22 -4.81
N ASP A 84 -25.42 -16.50 -5.11
CA ASP A 84 -26.68 -16.99 -5.68
C ASP A 84 -27.69 -17.26 -4.57
N ILE A 85 -28.86 -16.62 -4.66
CA ILE A 85 -29.96 -16.76 -3.70
C ILE A 85 -31.21 -17.41 -4.32
N GLY A 86 -31.11 -17.97 -5.52
CA GLY A 86 -32.10 -18.88 -6.09
C GLY A 86 -33.42 -18.27 -6.61
N THR A 87 -33.62 -16.95 -6.54
CA THR A 87 -34.91 -16.33 -6.94
C THR A 87 -34.81 -15.32 -8.08
N SER A 88 -33.62 -14.79 -8.38
CA SER A 88 -33.50 -13.64 -9.30
C SER A 88 -32.09 -13.42 -9.90
N GLY A 89 -31.23 -14.44 -9.84
CA GLY A 89 -29.83 -14.36 -10.27
C GLY A 89 -28.87 -13.97 -9.13
N PRO A 90 -27.55 -14.00 -9.39
CA PRO A 90 -26.56 -13.76 -8.35
C PRO A 90 -26.55 -12.28 -7.90
N ILE A 91 -26.57 -12.07 -6.59
CA ILE A 91 -26.38 -10.76 -5.97
C ILE A 91 -24.90 -10.48 -5.84
N ARG A 92 -24.49 -9.28 -6.24
CA ARG A 92 -23.13 -8.77 -6.06
C ARG A 92 -23.03 -8.05 -4.71
N ILE A 93 -22.18 -8.56 -3.82
CA ILE A 93 -22.01 -8.04 -2.46
C ILE A 93 -20.55 -7.65 -2.26
N PHE A 94 -20.33 -6.51 -1.62
CA PHE A 94 -19.02 -6.12 -1.09
C PHE A 94 -19.10 -6.01 0.42
N THR A 95 -18.18 -6.68 1.10
CA THR A 95 -17.97 -6.57 2.55
C THR A 95 -16.48 -6.34 2.79
N PRO A 96 -16.07 -5.70 3.90
CA PRO A 96 -14.65 -5.55 4.23
C PRO A 96 -13.87 -6.88 4.21
N GLU A 97 -14.53 -7.99 4.55
CA GLU A 97 -13.99 -9.34 4.52
C GLU A 97 -13.53 -9.77 3.12
N CYS A 98 -14.10 -9.23 2.05
CA CYS A 98 -13.66 -9.48 0.68
C CYS A 98 -12.20 -9.06 0.43
N CYS A 99 -11.70 -8.07 1.19
CA CYS A 99 -10.33 -7.61 1.08
C CYS A 99 -9.38 -8.28 2.09
N ARG A 100 -9.83 -9.30 2.83
CA ARG A 100 -9.04 -9.95 3.90
C ARG A 100 -7.72 -10.50 3.39
N GLU A 101 -7.75 -11.27 2.30
CA GLU A 101 -6.55 -11.87 1.72
C GLU A 101 -5.56 -10.79 1.27
N LEU A 102 -6.05 -9.81 0.51
CA LEU A 102 -5.27 -8.64 0.12
C LEU A 102 -4.66 -7.91 1.34
N ALA A 103 -5.43 -7.70 2.41
CA ALA A 103 -4.95 -7.02 3.61
C ALA A 103 -3.82 -7.81 4.28
N HIS A 104 -3.92 -9.14 4.34
CA HIS A 104 -2.85 -9.99 4.86
C HIS A 104 -1.59 -9.94 3.98
N GLU A 105 -1.76 -9.98 2.65
CA GLU A 105 -0.65 -9.87 1.70
C GLU A 105 0.04 -8.52 1.82
N LEU A 106 -0.70 -7.41 1.76
CA LEU A 106 -0.17 -6.06 1.93
C LEU A 106 0.54 -5.89 3.29
N SER A 107 0.01 -6.49 4.36
CA SER A 107 0.64 -6.47 5.68
C SER A 107 1.98 -7.23 5.69
N SER A 108 2.06 -8.36 4.99
CA SER A 108 3.31 -9.12 4.83
C SER A 108 4.34 -8.37 4.00
N ILE A 109 3.93 -7.85 2.83
CA ILE A 109 4.75 -7.03 1.94
C ILE A 109 5.29 -5.81 2.70
N SER A 110 4.44 -5.11 3.44
CA SER A 110 4.84 -3.93 4.23
C SER A 110 5.90 -4.26 5.28
N ARG A 111 5.76 -5.40 5.98
CA ARG A 111 6.78 -5.84 6.95
C ARG A 111 8.13 -6.09 6.29
N ASN A 112 8.15 -6.80 5.16
CA ASN A 112 9.38 -7.06 4.42
C ASN A 112 10.00 -5.77 3.91
N TRP A 113 9.17 -4.86 3.40
CA TRP A 113 9.59 -3.57 2.90
C TRP A 113 10.26 -2.72 3.99
N VAL A 114 9.67 -2.63 5.18
CA VAL A 114 10.24 -1.87 6.31
C VAL A 114 11.62 -2.40 6.69
N VAL A 115 11.80 -3.72 6.75
CA VAL A 115 13.11 -4.33 7.06
C VAL A 115 14.13 -3.98 5.97
N GLY A 116 13.77 -4.12 4.70
CA GLY A 116 14.66 -3.79 3.59
C GLY A 116 14.99 -2.30 3.51
N LEU A 117 14.01 -1.43 3.77
CA LEU A 117 14.19 0.01 3.78
C LEU A 117 15.10 0.45 4.93
N HIS A 118 14.95 -0.16 6.11
CA HIS A 118 15.87 0.07 7.22
C HIS A 118 17.30 -0.32 6.86
N LYS A 119 17.50 -1.50 6.24
CA LYS A 119 18.81 -1.92 5.75
C LYS A 119 19.38 -0.92 4.74
N TYR A 120 18.58 -0.48 3.78
CA TYR A 120 18.97 0.56 2.82
C TYR A 120 19.41 1.85 3.53
N TRP A 121 18.71 2.29 4.57
CA TRP A 121 19.10 3.47 5.34
C TRP A 121 20.42 3.29 6.09
N VAL A 122 20.63 2.13 6.74
CA VAL A 122 21.91 1.79 7.39
C VAL A 122 23.04 1.86 6.37
N ASP A 123 22.89 1.14 5.26
CA ASP A 123 23.93 0.96 4.25
C ASP A 123 24.30 2.29 3.55
N ASN A 124 23.40 3.28 3.58
CA ASN A 124 23.60 4.60 2.96
C ASN A 124 23.81 5.75 3.99
N ASN A 125 23.99 5.44 5.27
CA ASN A 125 24.13 6.44 6.36
C ASN A 125 22.99 7.49 6.39
N LEU A 126 21.75 7.06 6.12
CA LEU A 126 20.56 7.92 6.10
C LEU A 126 19.83 7.95 7.46
N ILE A 127 20.32 7.22 8.45
CA ILE A 127 19.76 7.19 9.79
C ILE A 127 20.28 8.42 10.54
N SER A 128 19.39 9.28 11.03
CA SER A 128 19.82 10.32 11.98
C SER A 128 20.31 9.68 13.28
N PRO A 129 21.35 10.24 13.92
CA PRO A 129 21.79 9.83 15.24
C PRO A 129 20.71 10.03 16.30
#